data_AF-A0A7X2M5N8-F1
#
_entry.id   AF-A0A7X2M5N8-F1
#
_cell.length_a   1.000
_cell.length_b   1.000
_cell.length_c   1.000
_cell.angle_alpha   90.00
_cell.angle_beta   90.00
_cell.angle_gamma   90.00
#
_symmetry.space_group_name_H-M   'P 1'
#
loop_
_entity.id
_entity.type
_entity.pdbx_description
1 polymer ?
#
loop_
_entity_poly.entity_id
_entity_poly.type
_entity_poly.pdbx_seq_one_letter_code
_entity_poly.pdbx_strand_id
1 'polypeptide(L)'
;MIRRTVGYAAAVLVTGYLFLMYDTPALSAALVLEILYPVVSFACLHNMSARLTAGIGKVPAMGEKNQKIRVKLWVNNTSRIWNGKYELRVKIGGRNSGQMTVKKMSGMLEPGRKKALPFYFTSEYCGSMEVALDGMKIFDFFGLFYRTIPLADKAYVGIMPKAGLMPLEITRRTREFLADADEYSVEKSGDDPSEIYQIREYRPWDSVHDIHWKLTAKEDALMVKEYSFPLGCVVLVWMEYPKKGQSSEGFSKMLESAASLCMTLAEEKCIHMAAWFEEKNMRIVKWKVSSEETVHGLLWRMLEMEPYTDDNMRKACYEDAFRGEHFSSIVKIDGQGGITVDGEKQELLQL
;
A
#
# COMPACT_ATOMS: atom_id res chain seq x y z
N MET A 1 6.65 -7.34 35.02
CA MET A 1 7.20 -8.69 35.24
C MET A 1 8.12 -8.68 36.45
N ILE A 2 9.21 -7.90 36.46
CA ILE A 2 10.15 -7.78 37.60
C ILE A 2 9.43 -7.59 38.95
N ARG A 3 8.43 -6.70 39.02
CA ARG A 3 7.69 -6.44 40.27
C ARG A 3 6.96 -7.67 40.83
N ARG A 4 6.46 -8.57 39.98
CA ARG A 4 5.70 -9.77 40.39
C ARG A 4 6.60 -10.93 40.79
N THR A 5 7.66 -11.17 40.02
CA THR A 5 8.65 -12.19 40.35
C THR A 5 9.47 -11.82 41.58
N VAL A 6 9.80 -10.53 41.75
CA VAL A 6 10.44 -10.02 42.97
C VAL A 6 9.49 -10.12 44.17
N GLY A 7 8.21 -9.76 44.00
CA GLY A 7 7.21 -9.93 45.06
C GLY A 7 7.07 -11.39 45.50
N TYR A 8 7.07 -12.32 44.55
CA TYR A 8 7.04 -13.75 44.83
C TYR A 8 8.31 -14.22 45.56
N ALA A 9 9.50 -13.80 45.10
CA ALA A 9 10.76 -14.13 45.76
C ALA A 9 10.82 -13.58 47.20
N ALA A 10 10.31 -12.37 47.43
CA ALA A 10 10.20 -11.79 48.76
C ALA A 10 9.24 -12.58 49.66
N ALA A 11 8.11 -13.06 49.12
CA ALA A 11 7.19 -13.93 49.85
C ALA A 11 7.88 -15.23 50.28
N VAL A 12 8.61 -15.88 49.37
CA VAL A 12 9.38 -17.10 49.68
C VAL A 12 10.43 -16.86 50.78
N LEU A 13 11.12 -15.71 50.74
CA LEU A 13 12.08 -15.35 51.79
C LEU A 13 11.41 -15.13 53.15
N VAL A 14 10.25 -14.48 53.17
CA VAL A 14 9.48 -14.27 54.41
C VAL A 14 8.96 -15.60 54.95
N THR A 15 8.38 -16.46 54.10
CA THR A 15 7.92 -17.79 54.50
C THR A 15 9.09 -18.64 55.01
N GLY A 16 10.26 -18.57 54.35
CA GLY A 16 11.48 -19.24 54.81
C GLY A 16 12.00 -18.75 56.15
N TYR A 17 11.98 -17.43 56.38
CA TYR A 17 12.32 -16.85 57.68
C TYR A 17 11.36 -17.30 58.78
N LEU A 18 10.05 -17.27 58.52
CA LEU A 18 9.04 -17.73 59.48
C LEU A 18 9.16 -19.23 59.77
N PHE A 19 9.47 -20.05 58.76
CA PHE A 19 9.72 -21.47 58.92
C PHE A 19 10.92 -21.76 59.84
N LEU A 20 11.98 -20.95 59.78
CA LEU A 20 13.13 -21.06 60.69
C LEU A 20 12.80 -20.60 62.12
N MET A 21 11.87 -19.66 62.27
CA MET A 21 11.50 -19.07 63.57
C MET A 21 10.43 -19.90 64.32
N TYR A 22 9.54 -20.58 63.60
CA TYR A 22 8.38 -21.28 64.17
C TYR A 22 8.30 -22.73 63.68
N ASP A 23 8.33 -23.68 64.62
CA ASP A 23 8.15 -25.11 64.33
C ASP A 23 6.66 -25.46 64.18
N THR A 24 6.10 -25.12 63.02
CA THR A 24 4.72 -25.43 62.67
C THR A 24 4.64 -26.19 61.34
N PRO A 25 3.90 -27.30 61.26
CA PRO A 25 3.80 -28.09 60.03
C PRO A 25 3.17 -27.31 58.88
N ALA A 26 2.32 -26.32 59.17
CA ALA A 26 1.71 -25.45 58.16
C ALA A 26 2.75 -24.65 57.36
N LEU A 27 3.78 -24.10 58.01
CA LEU A 27 4.84 -23.34 57.33
C LEU A 27 5.71 -24.24 56.45
N SER A 28 5.96 -25.47 56.89
CA SER A 28 6.69 -26.46 56.08
C SER A 28 5.96 -26.78 54.78
N ALA A 29 4.64 -26.99 54.85
CA ALA A 29 3.80 -27.27 53.69
C ALA A 29 3.71 -26.07 52.74
N ALA A 30 3.59 -24.85 53.28
CA ALA A 30 3.58 -23.62 52.50
C ALA A 30 4.88 -23.43 51.71
N LEU A 31 6.04 -23.61 52.37
CA LEU A 31 7.36 -23.48 51.74
C LEU A 31 7.59 -24.52 50.65
N VAL A 32 7.17 -25.77 50.87
CA VAL A 32 7.23 -26.83 49.85
C VAL A 32 6.36 -26.47 48.63
N LEU A 33 5.14 -25.97 48.84
CA LEU A 33 4.23 -25.57 47.76
C LEU A 33 4.80 -24.39 46.97
N GLU A 34 5.37 -23.41 47.67
CA GLU A 34 6.07 -22.30 47.05
C GLU A 34 7.21 -22.82 46.16
N ILE A 35 8.14 -23.63 46.67
CA ILE A 35 9.26 -24.13 45.86
C ILE A 35 8.79 -25.01 44.69
N LEU A 36 7.73 -25.79 44.87
CA LEU A 36 7.18 -26.65 43.82
C LEU A 36 6.48 -25.86 42.70
N TYR A 37 5.89 -24.72 43.02
CA TYR A 37 5.08 -23.94 42.09
C TYR A 37 5.84 -23.52 40.81
N PRO A 38 7.05 -22.94 40.84
CA PRO A 38 7.80 -22.60 39.64
C PRO A 38 8.06 -23.81 38.74
N VAL A 39 8.43 -24.96 39.32
CA VAL A 39 8.72 -26.19 38.56
C VAL A 39 7.49 -26.65 37.80
N VAL A 40 6.34 -26.71 38.48
CA VAL A 40 5.05 -27.06 37.87
C VAL A 40 4.64 -26.02 36.82
N SER A 41 4.80 -24.73 37.14
CA SER A 41 4.46 -23.62 36.24
C SER A 41 5.27 -23.67 34.94
N PHE A 42 6.58 -23.91 35.01
CA PHE A 42 7.43 -24.06 33.83
C PHE A 42 7.06 -25.29 32.99
N ALA A 43 6.80 -26.44 33.63
CA ALA A 43 6.35 -27.65 32.93
C ALA A 43 5.00 -27.42 32.21
N CYS A 44 4.05 -26.78 32.87
CA CYS A 44 2.75 -26.42 32.29
C CYS A 44 2.91 -25.44 31.13
N LEU A 45 3.69 -24.36 31.29
CA LEU A 45 3.97 -23.40 30.23
C LEU A 45 4.66 -24.04 29.02
N HIS A 46 5.55 -24.99 29.25
CA HIS A 46 6.19 -25.74 28.18
C HIS A 46 5.17 -26.55 27.38
N ASN A 47 4.35 -27.34 28.04
CA ASN A 47 3.32 -28.15 27.37
C ASN A 47 2.26 -27.28 26.67
N MET A 48 1.85 -26.18 27.31
CA MET A 48 0.89 -25.22 26.72
C MET A 48 1.46 -24.52 25.49
N SER A 49 2.77 -24.27 25.44
CA SER A 49 3.36 -23.57 24.31
C SER A 49 3.26 -24.31 22.98
N ALA A 50 3.18 -25.64 22.99
CA ALA A 50 2.95 -26.45 21.80
C ALA A 50 1.46 -26.53 21.38
N ARG A 51 0.54 -26.12 22.28
CA ARG A 51 -0.92 -26.29 22.11
C ARG A 51 -1.66 -25.00 21.82
N LEU A 52 -1.03 -23.85 22.08
CA LEU A 52 -1.58 -22.55 21.74
C LEU A 52 -0.93 -22.04 20.45
N THR A 53 -1.78 -21.75 19.47
CA THR A 53 -1.37 -21.17 18.18
C THR A 53 -2.18 -19.91 17.92
N ALA A 54 -1.60 -18.97 17.19
CA ALA A 54 -2.28 -17.76 16.78
C ALA A 54 -1.82 -17.37 15.38
N GLY A 55 -2.67 -16.61 14.68
CA GLY A 55 -2.38 -16.13 13.35
C GLY A 55 -3.30 -14.98 12.95
N ILE A 56 -3.03 -14.46 11.78
CA ILE A 56 -3.84 -13.45 11.11
C ILE A 56 -4.88 -14.18 10.27
N GLY A 57 -6.12 -13.72 10.36
CA GLY A 57 -7.25 -14.20 9.56
C GLY A 57 -7.45 -13.35 8.31
N LYS A 58 -8.68 -13.30 7.81
CA LYS A 58 -9.01 -12.46 6.65
C LYS A 58 -8.74 -10.99 6.96
N VAL A 59 -7.92 -10.37 6.11
CA VAL A 59 -7.56 -8.96 6.15
C VAL A 59 -8.24 -8.27 4.96
N PRO A 60 -8.82 -7.06 5.13
CA PRO A 60 -9.29 -6.30 3.99
C PRO A 60 -8.11 -5.93 3.09
N ALA A 61 -8.29 -6.07 1.78
CA ALA A 61 -7.27 -5.69 0.80
C ALA A 61 -7.01 -4.17 0.81
N MET A 62 -8.05 -3.40 1.11
CA MET A 62 -8.05 -1.94 1.07
C MET A 62 -8.58 -1.33 2.38
N GLY A 63 -8.07 -0.15 2.71
CA GLY A 63 -8.62 0.74 3.73
C GLY A 63 -8.44 2.19 3.32
N GLU A 64 -9.14 3.08 4.01
CA GLU A 64 -9.02 4.52 3.80
C GLU A 64 -8.19 5.19 4.89
N LYS A 65 -7.53 6.29 4.52
CA LYS A 65 -6.83 7.18 5.45
C LYS A 65 -7.77 7.63 6.58
N ASN A 66 -7.27 7.60 7.82
CA ASN A 66 -7.98 7.97 9.04
C ASN A 66 -9.25 7.15 9.38
N GLN A 67 -9.54 6.07 8.65
CA GLN A 67 -10.63 5.18 8.98
C GLN A 67 -10.18 3.99 9.84
N LYS A 68 -11.10 3.45 10.65
CA LYS A 68 -10.85 2.26 11.48
C LYS A 68 -10.86 1.00 10.62
N ILE A 69 -9.70 0.41 10.44
CA ILE A 69 -9.53 -0.83 9.68
C ILE A 69 -9.61 -2.02 10.63
N ARG A 70 -10.45 -2.99 10.28
CA ARG A 70 -10.66 -4.21 11.06
C ARG A 70 -9.85 -5.37 10.49
N VAL A 71 -8.93 -5.88 11.29
CA VAL A 71 -8.20 -7.13 11.03
C VAL A 71 -8.73 -8.20 11.97
N LYS A 72 -8.98 -9.41 11.45
CA LYS A 72 -9.34 -10.55 12.30
C LYS A 72 -8.06 -11.27 12.69
N LEU A 73 -7.76 -11.32 13.98
CA LEU A 73 -6.75 -12.22 14.53
C LEU A 73 -7.46 -13.48 15.03
N TRP A 74 -6.80 -14.62 15.01
CA TRP A 74 -7.34 -15.83 15.62
C TRP A 74 -6.33 -16.42 16.59
N VAL A 75 -6.86 -16.97 17.69
CA VAL A 75 -6.10 -17.72 18.67
C VAL A 75 -6.80 -19.05 18.86
N ASN A 76 -6.03 -20.12 18.88
CA ASN A 76 -6.50 -21.48 19.01
C ASN A 76 -5.82 -22.16 20.19
N ASN A 77 -6.61 -22.71 21.11
CA ASN A 77 -6.14 -23.50 22.23
C ASN A 77 -6.55 -24.95 22.03
N THR A 78 -5.61 -25.81 21.64
CA THR A 78 -5.86 -27.25 21.47
C THR A 78 -5.72 -28.03 22.79
N SER A 79 -5.42 -27.34 23.89
CA SER A 79 -5.38 -27.96 25.22
C SER A 79 -6.77 -28.41 25.64
N ARG A 80 -6.88 -29.60 26.23
CA ARG A 80 -8.14 -30.15 26.76
C ARG A 80 -8.49 -29.68 28.17
N ILE A 81 -7.50 -29.23 28.94
CA ILE A 81 -7.60 -29.01 30.39
C ILE A 81 -7.32 -27.55 30.77
N TRP A 82 -6.41 -26.89 30.05
CA TRP A 82 -5.84 -25.61 30.49
C TRP A 82 -6.50 -24.38 29.85
N ASN A 83 -6.99 -23.47 30.68
CA ASN A 83 -7.28 -22.10 30.28
C ASN A 83 -5.95 -21.37 30.01
N GLY A 84 -5.79 -20.84 28.80
CA GLY A 84 -4.58 -20.10 28.43
C GLY A 84 -4.80 -18.60 28.54
N LYS A 85 -4.14 -17.94 29.50
CA LYS A 85 -3.99 -16.48 29.45
C LYS A 85 -2.87 -16.14 28.47
N TYR A 86 -3.16 -15.29 27.50
CA TYR A 86 -2.21 -14.91 26.46
C TYR A 86 -2.13 -13.38 26.28
N GLU A 87 -1.02 -12.92 25.72
CA GLU A 87 -0.79 -11.57 25.21
C GLU A 87 -0.20 -11.69 23.80
N LEU A 88 -0.94 -11.24 22.79
CA LEU A 88 -0.47 -11.12 21.42
C LEU A 88 0.29 -9.80 21.27
N ARG A 89 1.40 -9.85 20.52
CA ARG A 89 2.14 -8.67 20.09
C ARG A 89 1.97 -8.48 18.59
N VAL A 90 1.24 -7.44 18.22
CA VAL A 90 1.01 -7.04 16.83
C VAL A 90 1.87 -5.82 16.53
N LYS A 91 2.69 -5.89 15.49
CA LYS A 91 3.46 -4.77 14.93
C LYS A 91 2.72 -4.24 13.70
N ILE A 92 2.55 -2.93 13.61
CA ILE A 92 1.93 -2.26 12.47
C ILE A 92 2.85 -1.14 12.00
N GLY A 93 3.07 -1.02 10.70
CA GLY A 93 3.75 0.14 10.12
C GLY A 93 3.74 0.07 8.60
N GLY A 94 4.26 1.11 7.95
CA GLY A 94 4.37 1.10 6.48
C GLY A 94 5.37 0.03 6.04
N ARG A 95 5.07 -0.67 4.93
CA ARG A 95 5.92 -1.72 4.35
C ARG A 95 7.37 -1.26 4.15
N ASN A 96 7.56 -0.02 3.74
CA ASN A 96 8.87 0.59 3.48
C ASN A 96 9.34 1.49 4.64
N SER A 97 8.61 1.53 5.76
CA SER A 97 8.95 2.34 6.92
C SER A 97 9.75 1.52 7.93
N GLY A 98 10.83 2.10 8.44
CA GLY A 98 11.57 1.51 9.58
C GLY A 98 10.80 1.61 10.91
N GLN A 99 9.72 2.41 10.97
CA GLN A 99 8.97 2.64 12.19
C GLN A 99 7.73 1.74 12.25
N MET A 100 7.72 0.83 13.24
CA MET A 100 6.61 -0.07 13.52
C MET A 100 6.02 0.22 14.91
N THR A 101 4.73 0.51 14.96
CA THR A 101 3.98 0.64 16.21
C THR A 101 3.64 -0.74 16.76
N VAL A 102 3.96 -0.98 18.03
CA VAL A 102 3.64 -2.25 18.72
C VAL A 102 2.36 -2.10 19.52
N LYS A 103 1.33 -2.88 19.21
CA LYS A 103 0.11 -3.03 20.02
C LYS A 103 0.07 -4.40 20.69
N LYS A 104 -0.38 -4.43 21.94
CA LYS A 104 -0.54 -5.66 22.73
C LYS A 104 -2.01 -5.94 22.95
N MET A 105 -2.42 -7.18 22.77
CA MET A 105 -3.78 -7.63 23.05
C MET A 105 -3.75 -8.82 23.99
N SER A 106 -4.39 -8.70 25.14
CA SER A 106 -4.43 -9.75 26.14
C SER A 106 -5.82 -10.37 26.24
N GLY A 107 -5.87 -11.65 26.53
CA GLY A 107 -7.13 -12.37 26.68
C GLY A 107 -6.96 -13.70 27.40
N MET A 108 -8.08 -14.36 27.63
CA MET A 108 -8.13 -15.73 28.13
C MET A 108 -8.83 -16.59 27.08
N LEU A 109 -8.31 -17.80 26.88
CA LEU A 109 -8.87 -18.78 25.95
C LEU A 109 -9.13 -20.11 26.66
N GLU A 110 -10.38 -20.56 26.56
CA GLU A 110 -10.83 -21.84 27.13
C GLU A 110 -10.25 -23.05 26.37
N PRO A 111 -10.17 -24.21 27.01
CA PRO A 111 -9.77 -25.46 26.39
C PRO A 111 -10.55 -25.80 25.13
N GLY A 112 -9.86 -26.29 24.10
CA GLY A 112 -10.47 -26.77 22.85
C GLY A 112 -11.16 -25.71 22.00
N ARG A 113 -11.05 -24.41 22.34
CA ARG A 113 -11.72 -23.34 21.61
C ARG A 113 -10.77 -22.56 20.70
N LYS A 114 -11.30 -22.21 19.53
CA LYS A 114 -10.73 -21.22 18.61
C LYS A 114 -11.54 -19.93 18.71
N LYS A 115 -10.87 -18.81 18.96
CA LYS A 115 -11.51 -17.50 19.09
C LYS A 115 -10.94 -16.54 18.05
N ALA A 116 -11.83 -15.87 17.33
CA ALA A 116 -11.47 -14.74 16.47
C ALA A 116 -11.59 -13.44 17.26
N LEU A 117 -10.54 -12.63 17.24
CA LEU A 117 -10.46 -11.33 17.91
C LEU A 117 -10.44 -10.23 16.85
N PRO A 118 -11.35 -9.25 16.91
CA PRO A 118 -11.24 -8.08 16.07
C PRO A 118 -10.12 -7.18 16.60
N PHE A 119 -9.18 -6.84 15.71
CA PHE A 119 -8.13 -5.87 15.96
C PHE A 119 -8.38 -4.65 15.08
N TYR A 120 -8.33 -3.46 15.69
CA TYR A 120 -8.58 -2.21 14.99
C TYR A 120 -7.34 -1.34 15.02
N PHE A 121 -7.01 -0.78 13.86
CA PHE A 121 -6.00 0.25 13.72
C PHE A 121 -6.46 1.32 12.75
N THR A 122 -5.81 2.46 12.82
CA THR A 122 -5.99 3.62 11.96
C THR A 122 -4.63 3.97 11.40
N SER A 123 -4.58 4.46 10.16
CA SER A 123 -3.35 4.99 9.56
C SER A 123 -3.58 6.44 9.17
N GLU A 124 -2.63 7.29 9.54
CA GLU A 124 -2.58 8.69 9.11
C GLU A 124 -1.95 8.84 7.73
N TYR A 125 -1.27 7.80 7.24
CA TYR A 125 -0.52 7.81 5.98
C TYR A 125 -1.07 6.77 5.00
N CYS A 126 -1.06 7.12 3.72
CA CYS A 126 -1.39 6.26 2.58
C CYS A 126 -0.20 5.35 2.21
N GLY A 127 -0.49 4.24 1.54
CA GLY A 127 0.50 3.25 1.15
C GLY A 127 0.20 1.84 1.64
N SER A 128 1.08 0.89 1.33
CA SER A 128 1.00 -0.48 1.83
C SER A 128 1.40 -0.56 3.30
N MET A 129 0.46 -0.93 4.17
CA MET A 129 0.68 -1.12 5.61
C MET A 129 0.88 -2.59 5.93
N GLU A 130 1.96 -2.92 6.63
CA GLU A 130 2.27 -4.25 7.14
C GLU A 130 1.66 -4.43 8.53
N VAL A 131 0.88 -5.50 8.69
CA VAL A 131 0.39 -6.00 9.98
C VAL A 131 1.10 -7.32 10.26
N ALA A 132 2.03 -7.31 11.20
CA ALA A 132 2.85 -8.46 11.56
C ALA A 132 2.52 -8.96 12.97
N LEU A 133 2.24 -10.25 13.11
CA LEU A 133 2.08 -10.91 14.40
C LEU A 133 3.43 -11.48 14.83
N ASP A 134 4.15 -10.72 15.68
CA ASP A 134 5.55 -10.98 16.09
C ASP A 134 5.68 -12.13 17.09
N GLY A 135 4.66 -12.31 17.92
CA GLY A 135 4.68 -13.36 18.92
C GLY A 135 3.51 -13.32 19.88
N MET A 136 3.36 -14.43 20.60
CA MET A 136 2.37 -14.62 21.63
C MET A 136 3.05 -14.99 22.93
N LYS A 137 2.75 -14.26 24.00
CA LYS A 137 3.15 -14.66 25.35
C LYS A 137 2.02 -15.44 25.99
N ILE A 138 2.37 -16.53 26.65
CA ILE A 138 1.44 -17.33 27.44
C ILE A 138 1.88 -17.20 28.89
N PHE A 139 0.91 -16.97 29.77
CA PHE A 139 1.13 -16.82 31.20
C PHE A 139 0.68 -18.07 31.96
N ASP A 140 1.31 -18.28 33.11
CA ASP A 140 0.86 -19.25 34.08
C ASP A 140 -0.41 -18.78 34.81
N PHE A 141 -0.95 -19.63 35.69
CA PHE A 141 -2.23 -19.39 36.35
C PHE A 141 -2.26 -18.07 37.14
N PHE A 142 -1.20 -17.76 37.90
CA PHE A 142 -1.10 -16.51 38.65
C PHE A 142 -0.51 -15.34 37.82
N GLY A 143 -0.02 -15.59 36.61
CA GLY A 143 0.66 -14.61 35.77
C GLY A 143 1.99 -14.12 36.35
N LEU A 144 2.72 -15.00 37.03
CA LEU A 144 4.06 -14.82 37.57
C LEU A 144 5.11 -15.11 36.50
N PHE A 145 4.96 -16.25 35.81
CA PHE A 145 5.85 -16.71 34.74
C PHE A 145 5.16 -16.62 33.38
N TYR A 146 5.96 -16.46 32.32
CA TYR A 146 5.45 -16.52 30.96
C TYR A 146 6.45 -17.18 30.02
N ARG A 147 5.93 -17.73 28.91
CA ARG A 147 6.72 -18.18 27.77
C ARG A 147 6.30 -17.45 26.52
N THR A 148 7.28 -17.07 25.68
CA THR A 148 7.01 -16.42 24.39
C THR A 148 7.08 -17.45 23.28
N ILE A 149 6.04 -17.50 22.45
CA ILE A 149 5.99 -18.23 21.19
C ILE A 149 6.28 -17.23 20.08
N PRO A 150 7.36 -17.42 19.30
CA PRO A 150 7.60 -16.60 18.12
C PRO A 150 6.52 -16.89 17.07
N LEU A 151 5.99 -15.83 16.47
CA LEU A 151 5.06 -15.93 15.34
C LEU A 151 5.66 -15.09 14.20
N ALA A 152 5.48 -15.56 12.96
CA ALA A 152 6.04 -14.92 11.77
C ALA A 152 4.95 -14.73 10.70
N ASP A 153 3.73 -14.42 11.15
CA ASP A 153 2.59 -14.22 10.26
C ASP A 153 2.47 -12.73 9.90
N LYS A 154 2.27 -12.44 8.63
CA LYS A 154 2.27 -11.10 8.05
C LYS A 154 1.12 -10.95 7.08
N ALA A 155 0.49 -9.78 7.11
CA ALA A 155 -0.51 -9.39 6.14
C ALA A 155 -0.32 -7.93 5.74
N TYR A 156 -0.81 -7.58 4.55
CA TYR A 156 -0.70 -6.24 4.00
C TYR A 156 -2.10 -5.65 3.77
N VAL A 157 -2.23 -4.34 4.03
CA VAL A 157 -3.43 -3.56 3.75
C VAL A 157 -3.02 -2.35 2.92
N GLY A 158 -3.61 -2.17 1.75
CA GLY A 158 -3.44 -0.97 0.95
C GLY A 158 -4.28 0.18 1.51
N ILE A 159 -3.65 1.26 1.96
CA ILE A 159 -4.35 2.48 2.38
C ILE A 159 -4.44 3.42 1.18
N MET A 160 -5.64 3.54 0.62
CA MET A 160 -5.87 4.35 -0.58
C MET A 160 -5.75 5.84 -0.25
N PRO A 161 -5.11 6.64 -1.13
CA PRO A 161 -5.20 8.10 -1.06
C PRO A 161 -6.61 8.56 -1.37
N LYS A 162 -7.01 9.69 -0.78
CA LYS A 162 -8.21 10.41 -1.22
C LYS A 162 -7.79 11.32 -2.34
N ALA A 163 -8.23 11.02 -3.56
CA ALA A 163 -8.06 11.93 -4.68
C ALA A 163 -9.01 13.12 -4.51
N GLY A 164 -8.47 14.33 -4.52
CA GLY A 164 -9.25 15.56 -4.61
C GLY A 164 -8.96 16.24 -5.94
N LEU A 165 -9.94 16.94 -6.49
CA LEU A 165 -9.69 17.75 -7.68
C LEU A 165 -8.77 18.91 -7.35
N MET A 166 -7.79 19.15 -8.21
CA MET A 166 -6.86 20.26 -8.07
C MET A 166 -7.10 21.30 -9.16
N PRO A 167 -6.86 22.59 -8.88
CA PRO A 167 -6.93 23.63 -9.90
C PRO A 167 -5.81 23.40 -10.92
N LEU A 168 -6.22 23.11 -12.15
CA LEU A 168 -5.36 22.83 -13.29
C LEU A 168 -5.96 23.49 -14.53
N GLU A 169 -5.12 24.08 -15.37
CA GLU A 169 -5.52 24.58 -16.68
C GLU A 169 -4.80 23.79 -17.77
N ILE A 170 -5.55 23.13 -18.65
CA ILE A 170 -4.99 22.47 -19.83
C ILE A 170 -4.95 23.48 -20.97
N THR A 171 -3.75 23.90 -21.33
CA THR A 171 -3.50 24.87 -22.39
C THR A 171 -3.84 24.28 -23.76
N ARG A 172 -4.08 25.16 -24.74
CA ARG A 172 -4.34 24.74 -26.13
C ARG A 172 -3.16 23.94 -26.71
N ARG A 173 -1.93 24.29 -26.34
CA ARG A 173 -0.72 23.57 -26.76
C ARG A 173 -0.82 22.08 -26.43
N THR A 174 -1.29 21.77 -25.22
CA THR A 174 -1.42 20.39 -24.74
C THR A 174 -2.68 19.71 -25.27
N ARG A 175 -3.75 20.44 -25.59
CA ARG A 175 -4.93 19.83 -26.26
C ARG A 175 -4.71 19.50 -27.74
N GLU A 176 -3.84 20.26 -28.40
CA GLU A 176 -3.58 20.17 -29.84
C GLU A 176 -2.27 19.42 -30.17
N PHE A 177 -1.56 18.94 -29.15
CA PHE A 177 -0.32 18.20 -29.33
C PHE A 177 -0.58 16.86 -30.03
N LEU A 178 0.12 16.64 -31.14
CA LEU A 178 0.08 15.39 -31.89
C LEU A 178 1.01 14.39 -31.20
N ALA A 179 0.43 13.53 -30.38
CA ALA A 179 1.12 12.40 -29.78
C ALA A 179 0.89 11.15 -30.65
N ASP A 180 1.92 10.32 -30.81
CA ASP A 180 1.77 9.01 -31.44
C ASP A 180 0.75 8.18 -30.64
N ALA A 181 -0.25 7.65 -31.33
CA ALA A 181 -1.39 7.00 -30.71
C ALA A 181 -1.85 5.76 -31.48
N ASP A 182 -2.17 4.70 -30.74
CA ASP A 182 -2.88 3.54 -31.27
C ASP A 182 -4.41 3.75 -31.29
N GLU A 183 -4.90 4.78 -30.60
CA GLU A 183 -6.32 5.12 -30.48
C GLU A 183 -6.58 6.50 -31.07
N TYR A 184 -7.76 6.67 -31.64
CA TYR A 184 -8.13 7.86 -32.39
C TYR A 184 -9.49 8.39 -31.97
N SER A 185 -9.71 9.69 -32.16
CA SER A 185 -10.95 10.36 -31.76
C SER A 185 -12.13 9.97 -32.65
N VAL A 186 -13.23 9.58 -32.01
CA VAL A 186 -14.52 9.31 -32.67
C VAL A 186 -15.38 10.58 -32.79
N GLU A 187 -14.97 11.69 -32.18
CA GLU A 187 -15.73 12.95 -32.18
C GLU A 187 -15.07 14.04 -33.03
N LYS A 188 -13.77 13.91 -33.33
CA LYS A 188 -12.96 14.98 -33.93
C LYS A 188 -12.11 14.44 -35.08
N SER A 189 -12.20 15.10 -36.23
CA SER A 189 -11.27 14.89 -37.33
C SER A 189 -9.87 15.45 -37.00
N GLY A 190 -8.85 14.88 -37.63
CA GLY A 190 -7.46 15.30 -37.54
C GLY A 190 -6.75 15.15 -38.87
N ASP A 191 -5.42 15.20 -38.82
CA ASP A 191 -4.55 15.21 -40.00
C ASP A 191 -3.69 13.95 -40.12
N ASP A 192 -3.91 12.92 -39.30
CA ASP A 192 -3.10 11.69 -39.32
C ASP A 192 -3.54 10.72 -40.43
N PRO A 193 -2.75 10.54 -41.50
CA PRO A 193 -3.13 9.69 -42.64
C PRO A 193 -3.25 8.20 -42.30
N SER A 194 -2.83 7.79 -41.10
CA SER A 194 -2.83 6.39 -40.65
C SER A 194 -4.23 5.84 -40.38
N GLU A 195 -5.19 6.69 -40.00
CA GLU A 195 -6.57 6.28 -39.74
C GLU A 195 -7.59 7.25 -40.37
N ILE A 196 -8.64 6.70 -40.99
CA ILE A 196 -9.71 7.46 -41.66
C ILE A 196 -10.87 7.62 -40.67
N TYR A 197 -11.17 8.88 -40.30
CA TYR A 197 -12.28 9.24 -39.42
C TYR A 197 -13.62 8.98 -40.08
N GLN A 198 -13.78 9.55 -41.28
CA GLN A 198 -14.96 9.35 -42.10
C GLN A 198 -14.65 9.62 -43.57
N ILE A 199 -15.52 9.14 -44.45
CA ILE A 199 -15.48 9.47 -45.87
C ILE A 199 -16.73 10.30 -46.18
N ARG A 200 -16.55 11.49 -46.74
CA ARG A 200 -17.64 12.42 -47.06
C ARG A 200 -17.53 12.98 -48.48
N GLU A 201 -18.57 13.64 -48.94
CA GLU A 201 -18.53 14.37 -50.22
C GLU A 201 -17.51 15.51 -50.18
N TYR A 202 -16.83 15.69 -51.31
CA TYR A 202 -15.84 16.73 -51.56
C TYR A 202 -16.47 18.11 -51.41
N ARG A 203 -15.80 18.96 -50.65
CA ARG A 203 -16.10 20.38 -50.53
C ARG A 203 -15.02 21.18 -51.24
N PRO A 204 -15.35 22.36 -51.79
CA PRO A 204 -14.34 23.31 -52.21
C PRO A 204 -13.33 23.49 -51.06
N TRP A 205 -12.04 23.50 -51.39
CA TRP A 205 -10.88 23.57 -50.47
C TRP A 205 -10.39 22.23 -49.89
N ASP A 206 -11.07 21.12 -50.14
CA ASP A 206 -10.50 19.80 -49.81
C ASP A 206 -9.29 19.48 -50.71
N SER A 207 -8.30 18.78 -50.16
CA SER A 207 -7.11 18.36 -50.89
C SER A 207 -7.45 17.27 -51.91
N VAL A 208 -6.96 17.43 -53.14
CA VAL A 208 -7.12 16.44 -54.22
C VAL A 208 -6.42 15.11 -53.89
N HIS A 209 -5.36 15.15 -53.05
CA HIS A 209 -4.65 13.95 -52.62
C HIS A 209 -5.49 13.03 -51.73
N ASP A 210 -6.50 13.59 -51.06
CA ASP A 210 -7.33 12.87 -50.11
C ASP A 210 -8.60 12.27 -50.72
N ILE A 211 -8.77 12.43 -52.04
CA ILE A 211 -9.89 11.84 -52.78
C ILE A 211 -9.82 10.31 -52.72
N HIS A 212 -10.91 9.69 -52.27
CA HIS A 212 -11.07 8.25 -52.26
C HIS A 212 -11.54 7.75 -53.63
N TRP A 213 -10.63 7.69 -54.62
CA TRP A 213 -10.95 7.36 -56.02
C TRP A 213 -11.81 6.12 -56.22
N LYS A 214 -11.62 5.07 -55.42
CA LYS A 214 -12.40 3.83 -55.53
C LYS A 214 -13.87 4.00 -55.11
N LEU A 215 -14.14 4.90 -54.16
CA LEU A 215 -15.51 5.16 -53.69
C LEU A 215 -16.18 6.19 -54.60
N THR A 216 -15.43 7.23 -55.00
CA THR A 216 -15.82 8.16 -56.08
C THR A 216 -16.15 7.46 -57.40
N ALA A 217 -15.53 6.33 -57.71
CA ALA A 217 -15.87 5.57 -58.92
C ALA A 217 -17.17 4.75 -58.78
N LYS A 218 -17.63 4.55 -57.54
CA LYS A 218 -18.84 3.78 -57.21
C LYS A 218 -20.04 4.69 -56.93
N GLU A 219 -19.79 5.83 -56.32
CA GLU A 219 -20.75 6.90 -56.05
C GLU A 219 -20.67 7.93 -57.18
N ASP A 220 -21.78 8.52 -57.63
CA ASP A 220 -21.76 9.58 -58.66
C ASP A 220 -21.29 10.95 -58.13
N ALA A 221 -20.46 10.96 -57.07
CA ALA A 221 -19.95 12.16 -56.39
C ALA A 221 -18.48 11.99 -55.97
N LEU A 222 -17.73 13.08 -55.94
CA LEU A 222 -16.34 13.10 -55.44
C LEU A 222 -16.35 12.86 -53.93
N MET A 223 -15.70 11.77 -53.48
CA MET A 223 -15.59 11.41 -52.07
C MET A 223 -14.17 11.68 -51.56
N VAL A 224 -14.05 12.28 -50.38
CA VAL A 224 -12.79 12.64 -49.72
C VAL A 224 -12.67 11.92 -48.38
N LYS A 225 -11.47 11.41 -48.08
CA LYS A 225 -11.11 10.86 -46.77
C LYS A 225 -10.85 12.03 -45.82
N GLU A 226 -11.58 12.09 -44.72
CA GLU A 226 -11.16 12.87 -43.56
C GLU A 226 -10.43 11.95 -42.59
N TYR A 227 -9.29 12.39 -42.12
CA TYR A 227 -8.45 11.62 -41.21
C TYR A 227 -8.85 11.83 -39.75
N SER A 228 -8.46 10.90 -38.90
CA SER A 228 -8.76 10.95 -37.46
C SER A 228 -7.74 11.78 -36.68
N PHE A 229 -8.14 12.24 -35.51
CA PHE A 229 -7.23 12.88 -34.55
C PHE A 229 -6.65 11.83 -33.58
N PRO A 230 -5.32 11.64 -33.52
CA PRO A 230 -4.72 10.65 -32.64
C PRO A 230 -4.90 11.02 -31.16
N LEU A 231 -5.36 10.07 -30.35
CA LEU A 231 -5.56 10.17 -28.90
C LEU A 231 -4.36 9.57 -28.16
N GLY A 232 -3.20 10.23 -28.29
CA GLY A 232 -1.96 9.80 -27.67
C GLY A 232 -1.81 10.28 -26.23
N CYS A 233 -0.80 9.77 -25.53
CA CYS A 233 -0.46 10.26 -24.19
C CYS A 233 0.24 11.61 -24.30
N VAL A 234 -0.46 12.67 -23.90
CA VAL A 234 0.03 14.04 -24.14
C VAL A 234 0.88 14.56 -22.99
N VAL A 235 0.57 14.12 -21.77
CA VAL A 235 1.25 14.54 -20.54
C VAL A 235 1.94 13.32 -19.93
N LEU A 236 3.19 13.51 -19.47
CA LEU A 236 3.89 12.53 -18.65
C LEU A 236 3.84 12.93 -17.18
N VAL A 237 3.21 12.11 -16.34
CA VAL A 237 3.26 12.21 -14.88
C VAL A 237 4.37 11.31 -14.37
N TRP A 238 5.52 11.90 -14.11
CA TRP A 238 6.74 11.23 -13.65
C TRP A 238 6.86 11.27 -12.13
N MET A 239 6.86 10.11 -11.48
CA MET A 239 6.97 10.00 -10.02
C MET A 239 8.38 9.62 -9.59
N GLU A 240 8.99 10.47 -8.76
CA GLU A 240 10.32 10.25 -8.21
C GLU A 240 10.25 9.78 -6.76
N TYR A 241 10.62 8.52 -6.54
CA TYR A 241 10.62 7.91 -5.22
C TYR A 241 12.02 7.41 -4.80
N PRO A 242 12.97 8.31 -4.51
CA PRO A 242 14.28 7.93 -4.03
C PRO A 242 14.23 7.45 -2.57
N LYS A 243 15.12 6.52 -2.20
CA LYS A 243 15.27 6.05 -0.80
C LYS A 243 15.82 7.12 0.14
N LYS A 244 16.58 8.08 -0.39
CA LYS A 244 17.19 9.17 0.38
C LYS A 244 16.12 10.20 0.76
N GLY A 245 16.01 10.52 2.06
CA GLY A 245 15.04 11.52 2.56
C GLY A 245 13.58 11.02 2.60
N GLN A 246 13.38 9.71 2.45
CA GLN A 246 12.07 9.08 2.45
C GLN A 246 11.44 9.09 3.85
N SER A 247 10.15 9.40 3.90
CA SER A 247 9.30 9.22 5.08
C SER A 247 7.94 8.64 4.67
N SER A 248 7.24 7.99 5.61
CA SER A 248 5.87 7.50 5.35
C SER A 248 4.91 8.65 5.02
N GLU A 249 5.15 9.82 5.61
CA GLU A 249 4.41 11.04 5.30
C GLU A 249 4.69 11.53 3.88
N GLY A 250 5.96 11.59 3.46
CA GLY A 250 6.33 12.03 2.12
C GLY A 250 5.73 11.12 1.05
N PHE A 251 5.82 9.80 1.24
CA PHE A 251 5.21 8.84 0.34
C PHE A 251 3.68 9.01 0.27
N SER A 252 3.03 9.21 1.42
CA SER A 252 1.59 9.49 1.46
C SER A 252 1.24 10.73 0.67
N LYS A 253 2.01 11.82 0.80
CA LYS A 253 1.80 13.07 0.05
C LYS A 253 2.01 12.87 -1.44
N MET A 254 3.06 12.15 -1.85
CA MET A 254 3.32 11.81 -3.25
C MET A 254 2.14 11.02 -3.85
N LEU A 255 1.63 10.00 -3.14
CA LEU A 255 0.46 9.24 -3.56
C LEU A 255 -0.80 10.12 -3.68
N GLU A 256 -1.04 11.02 -2.73
CA GLU A 256 -2.18 11.93 -2.74
C GLU A 256 -2.10 12.96 -3.88
N SER A 257 -0.93 13.57 -4.09
CA SER A 257 -0.66 14.49 -5.20
C SER A 257 -0.85 13.80 -6.55
N ALA A 258 -0.29 12.60 -6.72
CA ALA A 258 -0.42 11.84 -7.96
C ALA A 258 -1.85 11.38 -8.22
N ALA A 259 -2.56 10.90 -7.19
CA ALA A 259 -3.96 10.51 -7.30
C ALA A 259 -4.82 11.69 -7.73
N SER A 260 -4.62 12.85 -7.10
CA SER A 260 -5.37 14.06 -7.36
C SER A 260 -5.09 14.59 -8.77
N LEU A 261 -3.84 14.58 -9.22
CA LEU A 261 -3.45 15.02 -10.56
C LEU A 261 -4.01 14.09 -11.64
N CYS A 262 -3.83 12.77 -11.48
CA CYS A 262 -4.29 11.80 -12.49
C CYS A 262 -5.82 11.78 -12.59
N MET A 263 -6.55 11.92 -11.47
CA MET A 263 -8.00 12.08 -11.49
C MET A 263 -8.42 13.37 -12.20
N THR A 264 -7.80 14.50 -11.86
CA THR A 264 -8.12 15.80 -12.50
C THR A 264 -7.87 15.77 -14.01
N LEU A 265 -6.76 15.18 -14.45
CA LEU A 265 -6.45 15.01 -15.88
C LEU A 265 -7.45 14.09 -16.58
N ALA A 266 -7.86 13.01 -15.92
CA ALA A 266 -8.85 12.08 -16.47
C ALA A 266 -10.23 12.76 -16.63
N GLU A 267 -10.66 13.55 -15.64
CA GLU A 267 -11.92 14.32 -15.71
C GLU A 267 -11.92 15.36 -16.83
N GLU A 268 -10.79 16.04 -17.03
CA GLU A 268 -10.58 16.98 -18.16
C GLU A 268 -10.37 16.27 -19.52
N LYS A 269 -10.58 14.95 -19.58
CA LYS A 269 -10.41 14.10 -20.77
C LYS A 269 -8.99 14.17 -21.37
N CYS A 270 -7.99 14.39 -20.54
CA CYS A 270 -6.59 14.42 -20.95
C CYS A 270 -5.93 13.05 -20.71
N ILE A 271 -5.65 12.36 -21.82
CA ILE A 271 -4.93 11.08 -21.78
C ILE A 271 -3.48 11.35 -21.42
N HIS A 272 -3.01 10.70 -20.37
CA HIS A 272 -1.68 10.91 -19.81
C HIS A 272 -1.00 9.59 -19.48
N MET A 273 0.32 9.62 -19.43
CA MET A 273 1.16 8.51 -19.04
C MET A 273 1.64 8.73 -17.61
N ALA A 274 1.28 7.83 -16.68
CA ALA A 274 1.89 7.80 -15.36
C ALA A 274 3.08 6.84 -15.39
N ALA A 275 4.25 7.29 -14.93
CA ALA A 275 5.45 6.46 -14.95
C ALA A 275 6.37 6.67 -13.76
N TRP A 276 7.05 5.60 -13.38
CA TRP A 276 8.07 5.60 -12.33
C TRP A 276 9.11 4.50 -12.59
N PHE A 277 10.23 4.59 -11.89
CA PHE A 277 11.31 3.62 -11.98
C PHE A 277 11.15 2.48 -10.96
N GLU A 278 11.30 1.25 -11.42
CA GLU A 278 11.25 0.04 -10.60
C GLU A 278 12.62 -0.65 -10.61
N GLU A 279 13.42 -0.42 -9.56
CA GLU A 279 14.81 -0.89 -9.46
C GLU A 279 14.93 -2.42 -9.52
N LYS A 280 13.99 -3.15 -8.89
CA LYS A 280 13.96 -4.62 -8.87
C LYS A 280 13.94 -5.27 -10.26
N ASN A 281 13.21 -4.65 -11.19
CA ASN A 281 13.04 -5.15 -12.54
C ASN A 281 13.86 -4.35 -13.56
N MET A 282 14.66 -3.38 -13.09
CA MET A 282 15.50 -2.50 -13.91
C MET A 282 14.73 -1.89 -15.09
N ARG A 283 13.51 -1.40 -14.83
CA ARG A 283 12.62 -0.87 -15.88
C ARG A 283 11.82 0.32 -15.43
N ILE A 284 11.34 1.08 -16.41
CA ILE A 284 10.31 2.09 -16.20
C ILE A 284 8.95 1.42 -16.31
N VAL A 285 8.13 1.56 -15.26
CA VAL A 285 6.73 1.17 -15.33
C VAL A 285 5.99 2.31 -16.01
N LYS A 286 5.31 2.01 -17.12
CA LYS A 286 4.45 2.94 -17.86
C LYS A 286 3.00 2.53 -17.67
N TRP A 287 2.13 3.47 -17.38
CA TRP A 287 0.70 3.24 -17.20
C TRP A 287 -0.10 4.32 -17.92
N LYS A 288 -0.77 3.95 -19.02
CA LYS A 288 -1.69 4.85 -19.74
C LYS A 288 -2.95 5.05 -18.91
N VAL A 289 -3.32 6.31 -18.69
CA VAL A 289 -4.54 6.70 -17.99
C VAL A 289 -5.42 7.46 -18.98
N SER A 290 -6.62 6.94 -19.20
CA SER A 290 -7.63 7.53 -20.11
C SER A 290 -8.97 7.77 -19.44
N SER A 291 -9.21 7.18 -18.26
CA SER A 291 -10.47 7.26 -17.52
C SER A 291 -10.28 7.13 -16.01
N GLU A 292 -11.29 7.51 -15.23
CA GLU A 292 -11.29 7.37 -13.77
C GLU A 292 -11.05 5.92 -13.31
N GLU A 293 -11.60 4.93 -14.02
CA GLU A 293 -11.39 3.51 -13.71
C GLU A 293 -9.90 3.12 -13.83
N THR A 294 -9.23 3.62 -14.86
CA THR A 294 -7.79 3.38 -15.05
C THR A 294 -6.94 4.02 -13.96
N VAL A 295 -7.40 5.14 -13.37
CA VAL A 295 -6.74 5.77 -12.22
C VAL A 295 -6.80 4.86 -11.00
N HIS A 296 -7.93 4.22 -10.70
CA HIS A 296 -8.00 3.27 -9.59
C HIS A 296 -7.02 2.10 -9.73
N GLY A 297 -6.85 1.58 -10.95
CA GLY A 297 -5.84 0.56 -11.27
C GLY A 297 -4.41 1.06 -11.07
N LEU A 298 -4.12 2.29 -11.51
CA LEU A 298 -2.84 2.95 -11.27
C LEU A 298 -2.56 3.09 -9.76
N LEU A 299 -3.52 3.59 -8.99
CA LEU A 299 -3.38 3.79 -7.54
C LEU A 299 -3.06 2.47 -6.83
N TRP A 300 -3.73 1.39 -7.21
CA TRP A 300 -3.43 0.07 -6.66
C TRP A 300 -1.97 -0.32 -6.89
N ARG A 301 -1.47 -0.14 -8.12
CA ARG A 301 -0.08 -0.44 -8.47
C ARG A 301 0.91 0.48 -7.75
N MET A 302 0.54 1.74 -7.54
CA MET A 302 1.33 2.74 -6.84
C MET A 302 1.56 2.40 -5.35
N LEU A 303 0.59 1.73 -4.70
CA LEU A 303 0.75 1.30 -3.30
C LEU A 303 1.89 0.30 -3.08
N GLU A 304 2.27 -0.43 -4.13
CA GLU A 304 3.35 -1.41 -4.13
C GLU A 304 4.72 -0.82 -4.51
N MET A 305 4.79 0.49 -4.81
CA MET A 305 6.05 1.14 -5.18
C MET A 305 7.10 1.00 -4.09
N GLU A 306 8.33 0.75 -4.54
CA GLU A 306 9.51 0.64 -3.69
C GLU A 306 10.49 1.76 -4.03
N PRO A 307 11.16 2.32 -3.02
CA PRO A 307 12.09 3.40 -3.24
C PRO A 307 13.35 2.90 -3.94
N TYR A 308 13.85 3.65 -4.92
CA TYR A 308 15.08 3.29 -5.63
C TYR A 308 16.33 3.88 -4.96
N THR A 309 17.46 3.22 -5.13
CA THR A 309 18.78 3.71 -4.70
C THR A 309 19.65 4.21 -5.83
N ASP A 310 19.65 3.55 -6.98
CA ASP A 310 20.53 3.89 -8.10
C ASP A 310 19.91 4.94 -9.05
N ASP A 311 20.36 6.20 -8.93
CA ASP A 311 19.92 7.30 -9.81
C ASP A 311 20.52 7.22 -11.23
N ASN A 312 21.71 6.61 -11.39
CA ASN A 312 22.33 6.48 -12.71
C ASN A 312 21.55 5.46 -13.55
N MET A 313 21.21 4.32 -12.95
CA MET A 313 20.38 3.31 -13.60
C MET A 313 19.00 3.86 -13.94
N ARG A 314 18.38 4.62 -13.03
CA ARG A 314 17.11 5.30 -13.31
C ARG A 314 17.19 6.17 -14.57
N LYS A 315 18.23 7.00 -14.70
CA LYS A 315 18.41 7.88 -15.87
C LYS A 315 18.59 7.08 -17.15
N ALA A 316 19.43 6.06 -17.14
CA ALA A 316 19.64 5.19 -18.30
C ALA A 316 18.34 4.50 -18.74
N CYS A 317 17.58 3.94 -17.80
CA CYS A 317 16.28 3.33 -18.09
C CYS A 317 15.23 4.35 -18.56
N TYR A 318 15.27 5.59 -18.06
CA TYR A 318 14.39 6.66 -18.51
C TYR A 318 14.68 7.03 -19.97
N GLU A 319 15.95 7.25 -20.30
CA GLU A 319 16.38 7.58 -21.67
C GLU A 319 16.04 6.48 -22.67
N ASP A 320 16.24 5.21 -22.28
CA ASP A 320 15.88 4.05 -23.10
C ASP A 320 14.37 3.91 -23.27
N ALA A 321 13.60 4.01 -22.18
CA ALA A 321 12.16 3.81 -22.21
C ALA A 321 11.42 4.90 -22.98
N PHE A 322 11.85 6.16 -22.89
CA PHE A 322 11.19 7.29 -23.55
C PHE A 322 11.93 7.75 -24.81
N ARG A 323 12.79 6.90 -25.38
CA ARG A 323 13.55 7.23 -26.59
C ARG A 323 12.61 7.46 -27.78
N GLY A 324 12.54 8.70 -28.25
CA GLY A 324 11.67 9.09 -29.37
C GLY A 324 10.22 9.36 -28.98
N GLU A 325 9.84 9.20 -27.71
CA GLU A 325 8.54 9.64 -27.20
C GLU A 325 8.63 11.13 -26.81
N HIS A 326 7.68 11.91 -27.30
CA HIS A 326 7.57 13.33 -26.99
C HIS A 326 6.26 13.60 -26.25
N PHE A 327 6.35 14.39 -25.19
CA PHE A 327 5.21 14.84 -24.40
C PHE A 327 5.08 16.35 -24.54
N SER A 328 3.86 16.88 -24.47
CA SER A 328 3.65 18.32 -24.44
C SER A 328 4.23 18.93 -23.16
N SER A 329 4.00 18.23 -22.04
CA SER A 329 4.34 18.69 -20.69
C SER A 329 4.73 17.50 -19.81
N ILE A 330 5.79 17.66 -19.02
CA ILE A 330 6.27 16.64 -18.09
C ILE A 330 6.06 17.14 -16.66
N VAL A 331 5.14 16.49 -15.96
CA VAL A 331 4.84 16.77 -14.56
C VAL A 331 5.63 15.83 -13.68
N LYS A 332 6.55 16.36 -12.88
CA LYS A 332 7.32 15.58 -11.92
C LYS A 332 6.74 15.73 -10.54
N ILE A 333 6.51 14.60 -9.87
CA ILE A 333 6.05 14.52 -8.48
C ILE A 333 7.19 13.95 -7.65
N ASP A 334 7.70 14.73 -6.71
CA ASP A 334 8.76 14.29 -5.79
C ASP A 334 8.22 13.37 -4.67
N GLY A 335 9.15 12.70 -3.98
CA GLY A 335 8.83 11.79 -2.86
C GLY A 335 8.27 12.48 -1.60
N GLN A 336 8.06 13.80 -1.64
CA GLN A 336 7.39 14.59 -0.60
C GLN A 336 6.04 15.16 -1.07
N GLY A 337 5.63 14.89 -2.32
CA GLY A 337 4.40 15.36 -2.93
C GLY A 337 4.48 16.74 -3.59
N GLY A 338 5.68 17.31 -3.73
CA GLY A 338 5.91 18.51 -4.53
C GLY A 338 5.75 18.23 -6.02
N ILE A 339 5.03 19.10 -6.71
CA ILE A 339 4.76 19.01 -8.15
C ILE A 339 5.57 20.09 -8.86
N THR A 340 6.26 19.72 -9.94
CA THR A 340 6.92 20.63 -10.88
C THR A 340 6.50 20.29 -12.30
N VAL A 341 6.30 21.32 -13.14
CA VAL A 341 5.95 21.17 -14.55
C VAL A 341 7.15 21.63 -15.36
N ASP A 342 7.68 20.76 -16.21
CA ASP A 342 8.87 21.03 -17.04
C ASP A 342 10.10 21.54 -16.25
N GLY A 343 10.17 21.20 -14.96
CA GLY A 343 11.25 21.60 -14.04
C GLY A 343 11.00 22.89 -13.25
N GLU A 344 9.89 23.59 -13.50
CA GLU A 344 9.50 24.79 -12.74
C GLU A 344 8.37 24.50 -11.76
N LYS A 345 8.39 25.21 -10.63
CA LYS A 345 7.33 25.13 -9.61
C LYS A 345 6.32 26.24 -9.88
N GLN A 346 5.10 25.86 -10.26
CA GLN A 346 4.04 26.81 -10.59
C GLN A 346 3.02 26.90 -9.45
N GLU A 347 2.49 28.10 -9.19
CA GLU A 347 1.41 28.31 -8.21
C GLU A 347 0.06 27.79 -8.73
N LEU A 348 -0.12 27.80 -10.05
CA LEU A 348 -1.25 27.20 -10.76
C LEU A 348 -0.70 26.30 -11.87
N LEU A 349 -1.12 25.04 -11.90
CA LEU A 349 -0.60 24.06 -12.86
C LEU A 349 -1.17 24.36 -14.24
N GLN A 350 -0.33 24.91 -15.12
CA GLN A 350 -0.65 25.09 -16.53
C GLN A 350 0.07 24.02 -17.34
N LEU A 351 -0.71 23.14 -17.97
CA LEU A 351 -0.20 22.02 -18.76
C LEU A 351 -0.33 22.27 -20.23
#